data_AF-X1G477-F1
#
_entry.id   AF-X1G477-F1
#
_cell.length_a   1.000
_cell.length_b   1.000
_cell.length_c   1.000
_cell.angle_alpha   90.00
_cell.angle_beta   90.00
_cell.angle_gamma   90.00
#
_symmetry.space_group_name_H-M   'P 1'
#
loop_
_entity.id
_entity.type
_entity.pdbx_description
1 polymer ?
#
loop_
_entity_poly.entity_id
_entity_poly.type
_entity_poly.pdbx_seq_one_letter_code
_entity_poly.pdbx_strand_id
1 'polypeptide(L)'
;KKPILVDTLPGGNMYFNKGIIYQCMGFNPQFDGNHYREETDFCLKAKEYGKIIFDPKMLVNHLRVNFGGCRCKAEKWYSNIISNTTLLIMKHWKSPIEIIIGISSYFFKWIYNLIYCKEDQRYYNVDRNTLFRSIFKG
;
A
#
# COMPACT_ATOMS: atom_id res chain seq x y z
N LYS A 1 -23.55 11.70 -3.26
CA LYS A 1 -23.22 10.91 -2.05
C LYS A 1 -22.70 11.86 -0.97
N LYS A 2 -22.84 11.52 0.32
CA LYS A 2 -22.36 12.33 1.46
C LYS A 2 -20.91 11.93 1.84
N PRO A 3 -20.14 12.82 2.49
CA PRO A 3 -18.83 12.45 3.04
C PRO A 3 -18.94 11.34 4.10
N ILE A 4 -17.95 10.47 4.15
CA ILE A 4 -17.89 9.35 5.11
C ILE A 4 -16.55 9.31 5.84
N LEU A 5 -16.56 8.85 7.09
CA LEU A 5 -15.34 8.57 7.84
C LEU A 5 -14.70 7.29 7.33
N VAL A 6 -13.38 7.32 7.16
CA VAL A 6 -12.59 6.18 6.69
C VAL A 6 -11.30 6.08 7.49
N ASP A 7 -10.64 4.93 7.40
CA ASP A 7 -9.35 4.72 8.07
C ASP A 7 -8.18 5.24 7.24
N THR A 8 -8.30 5.17 5.92
CA THR A 8 -7.22 5.47 4.96
C THR A 8 -7.81 6.05 3.68
N LEU A 9 -6.98 6.76 2.91
CA LEU A 9 -7.31 7.29 1.59
C LEU A 9 -6.30 6.76 0.55
N PRO A 10 -6.71 6.63 -0.72
CA PRO A 10 -5.78 6.31 -1.81
C PRO A 10 -4.88 7.51 -2.12
N GLY A 11 -3.59 7.25 -2.33
CA GLY A 11 -2.54 8.28 -2.43
C GLY A 11 -2.73 9.36 -3.51
N GLY A 12 -3.56 9.10 -4.53
CA GLY A 12 -3.69 9.97 -5.71
C GLY A 12 -4.50 11.25 -5.52
N ASN A 13 -5.31 11.37 -4.45
CA ASN A 13 -6.08 12.59 -4.17
C ASN A 13 -6.32 12.75 -2.67
N MET A 14 -5.36 13.34 -1.97
CA MET A 14 -5.44 13.54 -0.53
C MET A 14 -5.02 14.96 -0.18
N TYR A 15 -5.71 15.53 0.81
CA TYR A 15 -5.34 16.80 1.41
C TYR A 15 -5.21 16.61 2.92
N PHE A 16 -4.12 17.13 3.48
CA PHE A 16 -3.88 17.14 4.91
C PHE A 16 -3.52 18.55 5.36
N ASN A 17 -3.99 18.92 6.55
CA ASN A 17 -3.56 20.16 7.18
C ASN A 17 -2.04 20.09 7.44
N LYS A 18 -1.32 21.19 7.16
CA LYS A 18 0.13 21.31 7.36
C LYS A 18 0.58 20.94 8.77
N GLY A 19 -0.19 21.29 9.81
CA GLY A 19 0.08 20.93 11.19
C GLY A 19 0.07 19.42 11.43
N ILE A 20 -0.88 18.70 10.84
CA ILE A 20 -0.94 17.22 10.91
C ILE A 20 0.26 16.60 10.21
N ILE A 21 0.65 17.11 9.04
CA ILE A 21 1.84 16.63 8.33
C ILE A 21 3.09 16.75 9.22
N TYR A 22 3.26 17.87 9.92
CA TYR A 22 4.39 18.05 10.84
C TYR A 22 4.32 17.15 12.06
N GLN A 23 3.15 16.98 12.68
CA GLN A 23 2.98 16.04 13.80
C GLN A 23 3.30 14.60 13.40
N CYS A 24 2.96 14.21 12.17
CA CYS A 24 3.27 12.89 11.62
C CYS A 24 4.71 12.75 11.11
N MET A 25 5.51 13.82 11.14
CA MET A 25 6.85 13.88 10.54
C MET A 25 6.88 13.51 9.05
N GLY A 26 5.80 13.81 8.31
CA GLY A 26 5.68 13.48 6.89
C GLY A 26 5.53 11.98 6.57
N PHE A 27 5.75 11.63 5.30
CA PHE A 27 5.75 10.25 4.83
C PHE A 27 7.02 9.52 5.27
N ASN A 28 6.90 8.24 5.59
CA ASN A 28 8.03 7.45 6.06
C ASN A 28 8.91 7.02 4.85
N PRO A 29 10.17 7.46 4.77
CA PRO A 29 11.05 7.15 3.63
C PRO A 29 11.47 5.68 3.54
N GLN A 30 11.18 4.87 4.58
CA GLN A 30 11.43 3.43 4.55
C GLN A 30 10.47 2.67 3.62
N PHE A 31 9.34 3.25 3.23
CA PHE A 31 8.49 2.70 2.18
C PHE A 31 9.11 3.05 0.83
N ASP A 32 9.86 2.12 0.25
CA ASP A 32 10.69 2.38 -0.91
C ASP A 32 10.21 1.66 -2.17
N GLY A 33 10.95 1.86 -3.26
CA GLY A 33 10.72 1.19 -4.54
C GLY A 33 9.43 1.64 -5.21
N ASN A 34 8.33 0.95 -4.95
CA ASN A 34 7.01 1.34 -5.47
C ASN A 34 6.18 2.15 -4.47
N HIS A 35 6.72 2.43 -3.29
CA HIS A 35 6.08 3.27 -2.27
C HIS A 35 4.72 2.73 -1.78
N TYR A 36 4.42 1.45 -2.06
CA TYR A 36 3.15 0.85 -1.67
C TYR A 36 2.97 0.93 -0.16
N ARG A 37 1.78 1.32 0.33
CA ARG A 37 1.45 1.50 1.76
C ARG A 37 2.01 2.74 2.44
N GLU A 38 2.84 3.57 1.79
CA GLU A 38 3.32 4.81 2.41
C GLU A 38 2.16 5.73 2.85
N GLU A 39 1.10 5.77 2.04
CA GLU A 39 -0.11 6.55 2.31
C GLU A 39 -0.94 5.93 3.43
N THR A 40 -0.94 4.60 3.50
CA THR A 40 -1.61 3.86 4.57
C THR A 40 -0.93 4.15 5.91
N ASP A 41 0.40 4.07 5.95
CA ASP A 41 1.20 4.43 7.14
C ASP A 41 0.93 5.86 7.59
N PHE A 42 0.96 6.80 6.64
CA PHE A 42 0.69 8.20 6.94
C PHE A 42 -0.72 8.42 7.50
N CYS A 43 -1.74 7.82 6.88
CA CYS A 43 -3.13 7.92 7.35
C CYS A 43 -3.32 7.39 8.77
N LEU A 44 -2.70 6.24 9.09
CA LEU A 44 -2.79 5.65 10.43
C LEU A 44 -2.20 6.59 11.49
N LYS A 45 -1.05 7.21 11.21
CA LYS A 45 -0.47 8.26 12.08
C LYS A 45 -1.36 9.50 12.17
N ALA A 46 -1.85 9.99 11.03
CA ALA A 46 -2.65 11.21 10.97
C ALA A 46 -3.98 11.10 11.74
N LYS A 47 -4.54 9.89 11.84
CA LYS A 47 -5.74 9.61 12.64
C LYS A 47 -5.57 9.82 14.14
N GLU A 48 -4.35 9.77 14.65
CA GLU A 48 -4.09 10.09 16.06
C GLU A 48 -4.33 11.57 16.36
N TYR A 49 -4.28 12.42 15.32
CA TYR A 49 -4.41 13.87 15.43
C TYR A 49 -5.69 14.43 14.78
N GLY A 50 -6.52 13.58 14.17
CA GLY A 50 -7.69 14.04 13.44
C GLY A 50 -8.54 12.92 12.82
N LYS A 51 -9.51 13.34 12.00
CA LYS A 51 -10.41 12.42 11.27
C LYS A 51 -10.05 12.42 9.80
N ILE A 52 -10.09 11.23 9.20
CA ILE A 52 -9.94 11.08 7.75
C ILE A 52 -11.34 10.94 7.14
N ILE A 53 -11.60 11.77 6.14
CA ILE A 53 -12.91 11.89 5.49
C ILE A 53 -12.73 11.64 4.01
N PHE A 54 -13.54 10.73 3.45
CA PHE A 54 -13.68 10.57 2.02
C PHE A 54 -14.91 11.34 1.52
N ASP A 55 -14.71 12.34 0.68
CA ASP A 55 -15.79 13.04 -0.02
C ASP A 55 -15.87 12.55 -1.48
N PRO A 56 -16.93 11.81 -1.86
CA PRO A 56 -17.10 11.31 -3.22
C PRO A 56 -17.33 12.41 -4.28
N LYS A 57 -17.50 13.67 -3.87
CA LYS A 57 -17.58 14.82 -4.79
C LYS A 57 -16.20 15.38 -5.14
N MET A 58 -15.16 15.07 -4.37
CA MET A 58 -13.78 15.53 -4.60
C MET A 58 -13.08 14.57 -5.57
N LEU A 59 -13.44 14.67 -6.84
CA LEU A 59 -12.97 13.78 -7.89
C LEU A 59 -11.74 14.37 -8.61
N VAL A 60 -10.76 13.51 -8.88
CA VAL A 60 -9.68 13.79 -9.82
C VAL A 60 -9.57 12.65 -10.82
N ASN A 61 -9.28 12.99 -12.08
CA ASN A 61 -9.03 11.99 -13.10
C ASN A 61 -7.59 11.49 -12.98
N HIS A 62 -7.41 10.26 -12.50
CA HIS A 62 -6.09 9.65 -12.39
C HIS A 62 -5.70 9.00 -13.73
N LEU A 63 -4.89 9.70 -14.53
CA LEU A 63 -4.41 9.19 -15.81
C LEU A 63 -3.42 8.05 -15.61
N ARG A 64 -3.80 6.83 -16.00
CA ARG A 64 -2.95 5.65 -15.92
C ARG A 64 -2.01 5.58 -17.13
N VAL A 65 -0.92 6.34 -17.08
CA VAL A 65 0.11 6.35 -18.14
C VAL A 65 0.93 5.05 -18.16
N ASN A 66 1.60 4.76 -19.29
CA ASN A 66 2.40 3.54 -19.45
C ASN A 66 3.85 3.68 -18.96
N PHE A 67 4.31 4.91 -18.67
CA PHE A 67 5.70 5.21 -18.30
C PHE A 67 5.79 6.23 -17.14
N GLY A 68 6.95 6.30 -16.48
CA GLY A 68 7.21 7.20 -15.34
C GLY A 68 6.69 6.70 -13.99
N GLY A 69 6.74 7.56 -12.97
CA GLY A 69 6.37 7.22 -11.58
C GLY A 69 7.23 6.09 -11.02
N CYS A 70 6.66 5.28 -10.12
CA CYS A 70 7.36 4.16 -9.48
C CYS A 70 7.24 2.83 -10.25
N ARG A 71 6.99 2.89 -11.57
CA ARG A 71 6.84 1.70 -12.42
C ARG A 71 8.18 0.97 -12.52
N CYS A 72 8.18 -0.32 -12.22
CA CYS A 72 9.33 -1.21 -12.34
C CYS A 72 8.87 -2.61 -12.74
N LYS A 73 9.79 -3.48 -13.20
CA LYS A 73 9.48 -4.87 -13.60
C LYS A 73 8.59 -5.56 -12.55
N ALA A 74 7.63 -6.36 -13.03
CA ALA A 74 6.67 -7.07 -12.19
C ALA A 74 7.30 -7.76 -10.97
N GLU A 75 8.40 -8.49 -11.15
CA GLU A 75 9.12 -9.16 -10.06
C GLU A 75 9.51 -8.18 -8.93
N LYS A 76 10.07 -7.01 -9.29
CA LYS A 76 10.45 -5.97 -8.32
C LYS A 76 9.23 -5.30 -7.72
N TRP A 77 8.19 -5.06 -8.53
CA TRP A 77 6.93 -4.47 -8.06
C TRP A 77 6.30 -5.28 -6.94
N TYR A 78 6.20 -6.61 -7.09
CA TYR A 78 5.63 -7.47 -6.07
C TYR A 78 6.54 -7.67 -4.86
N SER A 79 7.85 -7.72 -5.07
CA SER A 79 8.83 -7.72 -3.98
C SER A 79 8.66 -6.48 -3.10
N ASN A 80 8.55 -5.29 -3.70
CA ASN A 80 8.27 -4.04 -2.97
C ASN A 80 6.91 -4.08 -2.24
N ILE A 81 5.87 -4.69 -2.83
CA ILE A 81 4.57 -4.85 -2.15
C ILE A 81 4.71 -5.68 -0.87
N ILE A 82 5.48 -6.78 -0.93
CA ILE A 82 5.71 -7.68 0.19
C ILE A 82 6.51 -6.95 1.28
N SER A 83 7.67 -6.37 0.94
CA SER A 83 8.53 -5.68 1.91
C SER A 83 7.79 -4.53 2.61
N ASN A 84 7.11 -3.68 1.84
CA ASN A 84 6.37 -2.54 2.36
C ASN A 84 5.15 -2.95 3.20
N THR A 85 4.45 -4.03 2.84
CA THR A 85 3.32 -4.52 3.66
C THR A 85 3.81 -5.11 4.97
N THR A 86 4.92 -5.85 4.95
CA THR A 86 5.57 -6.35 6.17
C THR A 86 5.98 -5.20 7.09
N LEU A 87 6.62 -4.16 6.54
CA LEU A 87 7.00 -2.97 7.29
C LEU A 87 5.78 -2.29 7.95
N LEU A 88 4.68 -2.12 7.22
CA LEU A 88 3.45 -1.55 7.77
C LEU A 88 2.92 -2.37 8.95
N ILE A 89 2.85 -3.69 8.82
CA ILE A 89 2.38 -4.59 9.87
C ILE A 89 3.26 -4.48 11.11
N MET A 90 4.59 -4.59 10.94
CA MET A 90 5.55 -4.51 12.04
C MET A 90 5.50 -3.18 12.78
N LYS A 91 5.16 -2.08 12.08
CA LYS A 91 5.11 -0.74 12.65
C LYS A 91 3.84 -0.46 13.46
N HIS A 92 2.69 -0.97 13.03
CA HIS A 92 1.39 -0.59 13.60
C HIS A 92 0.75 -1.66 14.49
N TRP A 93 1.20 -2.91 14.41
CA TRP A 93 0.66 -4.01 15.21
C TRP A 93 1.50 -4.21 16.46
N LYS A 94 0.84 -4.45 17.61
CA LYS A 94 1.49 -4.36 18.93
C LYS A 94 1.94 -5.72 19.46
N SER A 95 1.21 -6.79 19.13
CA SER A 95 1.55 -8.12 19.61
C SER A 95 2.42 -8.87 18.60
N PRO A 96 3.49 -9.55 19.04
CA PRO A 96 4.26 -10.46 18.19
C PRO A 96 3.38 -11.53 17.50
N ILE A 97 2.35 -12.01 18.20
CA ILE A 97 1.40 -12.99 17.67
C ILE A 97 0.57 -12.37 16.54
N GLU A 98 0.06 -11.14 16.74
CA GLU A 98 -0.65 -10.41 15.69
C GLU A 98 0.27 -10.24 14.48
N ILE A 99 1.50 -9.76 14.66
CA ILE A 99 2.46 -9.57 13.58
C ILE A 99 2.66 -10.85 12.77
N ILE A 100 2.89 -11.98 13.45
CA ILE A 100 3.05 -13.29 12.80
C ILE A 100 1.79 -13.67 12.03
N ILE A 101 0.61 -13.52 12.63
CA ILE A 101 -0.67 -13.82 11.97
C ILE A 101 -0.86 -12.91 10.75
N GLY A 102 -0.51 -11.62 10.84
CA GLY A 102 -0.69 -10.64 9.77
C GLY A 102 0.18 -10.93 8.56
N ILE A 103 1.48 -11.13 8.81
CA ILE A 103 2.45 -11.48 7.77
C ILE A 103 2.04 -12.81 7.13
N SER A 104 1.71 -13.82 7.94
CA SER A 104 1.27 -15.13 7.45
C SER A 104 0.00 -15.02 6.61
N SER A 105 -1.02 -14.30 7.10
CA SER A 105 -2.29 -14.13 6.38
C SER A 105 -2.09 -13.43 5.03
N TYR A 106 -1.22 -12.41 5.00
CA TYR A 106 -0.88 -11.73 3.76
C TYR A 106 -0.14 -12.65 2.79
N PHE A 107 0.82 -13.43 3.30
CA PHE A 107 1.56 -14.42 2.53
C PHE A 107 0.62 -15.51 1.97
N PHE A 108 -0.30 -16.04 2.76
CA PHE A 108 -1.31 -17.01 2.31
C PHE A 108 -2.24 -16.44 1.26
N LYS A 109 -2.72 -15.20 1.42
CA LYS A 109 -3.51 -14.52 0.39
C LYS A 109 -2.72 -14.39 -0.91
N TRP A 110 -1.42 -14.17 -0.81
CA TRP A 110 -0.56 -14.03 -1.97
C TRP A 110 -0.28 -15.38 -2.66
N ILE A 111 -0.06 -16.47 -1.90
CA ILE A 111 -0.02 -17.84 -2.43
C ILE A 111 -1.35 -18.21 -3.09
N TYR A 112 -2.48 -17.86 -2.47
CA TYR A 112 -3.79 -18.08 -3.05
C TYR A 112 -3.91 -17.36 -4.40
N ASN A 113 -3.55 -16.07 -4.46
CA ASN A 113 -3.55 -15.33 -5.72
C ASN A 113 -2.61 -15.94 -6.78
N LEU A 114 -1.43 -16.41 -6.37
CA LEU A 114 -0.49 -17.17 -7.21
C LEU A 114 -1.12 -18.39 -7.88
N ILE A 115 -1.93 -19.14 -7.12
CA ILE A 115 -2.53 -20.40 -7.57
C ILE A 115 -3.75 -20.13 -8.45
N TYR A 116 -4.59 -19.17 -8.07
CA TYR A 116 -5.94 -19.02 -8.62
C TYR A 116 -6.12 -17.83 -9.57
N CYS A 117 -5.33 -16.76 -9.46
CA CYS A 117 -5.43 -15.62 -10.36
C CYS A 117 -4.48 -15.81 -11.55
N LYS A 118 -5.04 -15.88 -12.77
CA LYS A 118 -4.25 -15.99 -14.01
C LYS A 118 -3.56 -14.69 -14.41
N GLU A 119 -4.08 -13.53 -14.00
CA GLU A 119 -3.55 -12.20 -14.32
C GLU A 119 -3.92 -11.20 -13.22
N ASP A 120 -2.93 -10.49 -12.65
CA ASP A 120 -3.21 -9.28 -11.87
C ASP A 120 -3.18 -8.10 -12.86
N GLN A 121 -4.37 -7.67 -13.29
CA GLN A 121 -4.61 -6.66 -14.35
C GLN A 121 -4.08 -5.25 -14.03
N ARG A 122 -3.29 -5.11 -12.96
CA ARG A 122 -2.88 -3.81 -12.44
C ARG A 122 -1.64 -3.22 -13.07
N TYR A 123 -0.82 -3.91 -13.88
CA TYR A 123 0.16 -3.29 -14.83
C TYR A 123 0.89 -4.30 -15.73
N TYR A 124 0.88 -5.59 -15.41
CA TYR A 124 1.73 -6.59 -16.05
C TYR A 124 0.91 -7.84 -16.39
N ASN A 125 1.21 -8.49 -17.51
CA ASN A 125 0.84 -9.89 -17.71
C ASN A 125 1.78 -10.70 -16.81
N VAL A 126 1.35 -10.92 -15.57
CA VAL A 126 2.16 -11.62 -14.57
C VAL A 126 1.87 -13.10 -14.66
N ASP A 127 2.82 -13.85 -15.19
CA ASP A 127 2.77 -15.30 -15.09
C ASP A 127 3.25 -15.79 -13.70
N ARG A 128 2.92 -17.04 -13.38
CA ARG A 128 3.26 -17.66 -12.08
C ARG A 128 4.75 -17.65 -11.76
N ASN A 129 5.64 -17.74 -12.75
CA ASN A 129 7.09 -17.73 -12.52
C ASN A 129 7.57 -16.34 -12.11
N THR A 130 7.03 -15.29 -12.73
CA THR A 130 7.30 -13.90 -12.36
C THR A 130 6.94 -13.64 -10.90
N LEU A 131 5.79 -14.15 -10.48
CA LEU A 131 5.33 -14.02 -9.11
C LEU A 131 6.20 -14.87 -8.17
N PHE A 132 6.49 -16.14 -8.47
CA PHE A 132 7.40 -16.95 -7.64
C PHE A 132 8.77 -16.28 -7.41
N ARG A 133 9.37 -15.69 -8.45
CA ARG A 133 10.66 -14.98 -8.35
C ARG A 133 10.63 -13.75 -7.45
N SER A 134 9.47 -13.10 -7.27
CA SER A 134 9.40 -11.92 -6.41
C SER A 134 9.52 -12.25 -4.92
N ILE A 135 9.21 -13.48 -4.50
CA ILE A 135 9.41 -13.93 -3.10
C ILE A 135 10.91 -13.89 -2.77
N PHE A 136 11.74 -14.41 -3.67
CA PHE A 136 13.18 -14.59 -3.41
C PHE A 136 14.03 -13.34 -3.69
N LYS A 137 13.40 -12.24 -4.13
CA LYS A 137 14.06 -10.96 -4.40
C LYS A 137 13.74 -9.86 -3.38
N GLY A 138 12.73 -10.08 -2.52
CA GLY A 138 12.34 -9.17 -1.44
C GLY A 138 13.09 -9.44 -0.15
#